data_AF-A0A9N9IB39-F1
#
_entry.id   AF-A0A9N9IB39-F1
#
_cell.length_a   1.000
_cell.length_b   1.000
_cell.length_c   1.000
_cell.angle_alpha   90.00
_cell.angle_beta   90.00
_cell.angle_gamma   90.00
#
_symmetry.space_group_name_H-M   'P 1'
#
loop_
_entity.id
_entity.type
_entity.pdbx_description
1 polymer ?
#
loop_
_entity_poly.entity_id
_entity_poly.type
_entity_poly.pdbx_seq_one_letter_code
_entity_poly.pdbx_strand_id
1 'polypeptide(L)'
;DHTVWIQNKVSAGAYTRVQASVVNGGDGTFADESERAHKGYSLNIPDRVKQYWLGFGVEGSFEHDKWRGPFTNDGDRCFHFHGVLENWEVFDC
;
A
#
# COMPACT_ATOMS: atom_id res chain seq x y z
N ASP A 1 0.73 17.93 2.99
CA ASP A 1 0.73 16.46 3.06
C ASP A 1 0.03 15.92 1.82
N HIS A 2 0.38 14.72 1.41
CA HIS A 2 -0.24 14.04 0.27
C HIS A 2 -0.89 12.72 0.70
N THR A 3 -1.92 12.30 -0.02
CA THR A 3 -2.67 11.09 0.32
C THR A 3 -2.40 9.98 -0.69
N VAL A 4 -2.12 8.77 -0.18
CA VAL A 4 -2.12 7.55 -0.99
C VAL A 4 -3.43 6.83 -0.75
N TRP A 5 -4.28 6.78 -1.78
CA TRP A 5 -5.58 6.12 -1.74
C TRP A 5 -5.49 4.66 -2.18
N ILE A 6 -6.09 3.76 -1.40
CA ILE A 6 -6.10 2.33 -1.69
C ILE A 6 -7.54 1.89 -1.95
N GLN A 7 -7.77 1.35 -3.14
CA GLN A 7 -8.98 0.61 -3.47
C GLN A 7 -8.73 -0.87 -3.24
N ASN A 8 -9.30 -1.39 -2.16
CA ASN A 8 -9.14 -2.79 -1.80
C ASN A 8 -10.16 -3.67 -2.53
N LYS A 9 -9.74 -4.37 -3.59
CA LYS A 9 -10.61 -5.28 -4.37
C LYS A 9 -10.11 -6.74 -4.32
N VAL A 10 -9.38 -7.12 -3.26
CA VAL A 10 -9.06 -8.53 -3.01
C VAL A 10 -10.31 -9.30 -2.60
N SER A 11 -10.27 -10.62 -2.71
CA SER A 11 -11.37 -11.52 -2.34
C SER A 11 -11.86 -11.32 -0.90
N ALA A 12 -13.18 -11.43 -0.73
CA ALA A 12 -13.83 -11.32 0.57
C ALA A 12 -13.19 -12.23 1.63
N GLY A 13 -13.01 -11.68 2.83
CA GLY A 13 -12.39 -12.37 3.96
C GLY A 13 -10.89 -12.08 4.13
N ALA A 14 -10.22 -11.56 3.10
CA ALA A 14 -8.83 -11.11 3.22
C ALA A 14 -8.72 -9.71 3.84
N TYR A 15 -7.54 -9.42 4.36
CA TYR A 15 -7.13 -8.13 4.90
C TYR A 15 -5.91 -7.63 4.13
N THR A 16 -5.91 -6.37 3.73
CA THR A 16 -4.75 -5.77 3.05
C THR A 16 -4.09 -4.76 3.97
N ARG A 17 -2.77 -4.62 3.83
CA ARG A 17 -1.95 -3.64 4.54
C ARG A 17 -1.10 -2.89 3.52
N VAL A 18 -0.99 -1.59 3.69
CA VAL A 18 -0.01 -0.77 2.97
C VAL A 18 0.80 0.02 3.96
N GLN A 19 2.11 0.03 3.77
CA GLN A 19 3.04 0.82 4.57
C GLN A 19 3.86 1.74 3.68
N ALA A 20 4.19 2.92 4.21
CA ALA A 20 5.10 3.87 3.59
C ALA A 20 6.39 3.98 4.41
N SER A 21 7.53 3.82 3.75
CA SER A 21 8.86 3.82 4.37
C SER A 21 9.88 4.65 3.60
N VAL A 22 10.94 5.06 4.27
CA VAL A 22 12.03 5.84 3.65
C VAL A 22 12.94 4.97 2.79
N VAL A 23 13.00 3.65 3.04
CA VAL A 23 13.76 2.68 2.24
C VAL A 23 12.90 1.49 1.82
N ASN A 24 13.30 0.84 0.72
CA ASN A 24 12.67 -0.39 0.26
C ASN A 24 12.83 -1.50 1.32
N GLY A 25 11.78 -2.26 1.58
CA GLY A 25 11.77 -3.33 2.59
C GLY A 25 11.25 -2.92 3.96
N GLY A 26 10.91 -1.64 4.17
CA GLY A 26 10.10 -1.20 5.32
C GLY A 26 10.86 -0.63 6.50
N ASP A 27 12.18 -0.54 6.43
CA ASP A 27 12.93 0.20 7.45
C ASP A 27 12.60 1.70 7.39
N GLY A 28 12.48 2.31 8.58
CA GLY A 28 11.95 3.66 8.74
C GLY A 28 10.52 3.85 8.20
N THR A 29 9.64 2.87 8.40
CA THR A 29 8.19 3.02 8.18
C THR A 29 7.64 4.18 9.00
N PHE A 30 6.86 5.06 8.36
CA PHE A 30 6.30 6.26 8.99
C PHE A 30 4.78 6.41 8.79
N ALA A 31 4.17 5.57 7.96
CA ALA A 31 2.72 5.43 7.84
C ALA A 31 2.38 3.97 7.52
N ASP A 32 1.30 3.46 8.09
CA ASP A 32 0.90 2.06 7.97
C ASP A 32 -0.61 1.95 8.22
N GLU A 33 -1.33 1.46 7.22
CA GLU A 33 -2.79 1.36 7.27
C GLU A 33 -3.25 0.02 6.69
N SER A 34 -4.34 -0.50 7.24
CA SER A 34 -4.90 -1.79 6.83
C SER A 34 -6.41 -1.79 6.91
N GLU A 35 -7.04 -2.59 6.05
CA GLU A 35 -8.49 -2.74 6.06
C GLU A 35 -8.91 -4.06 5.40
N ARG A 36 -10.14 -4.50 5.72
CA ARG A 36 -10.80 -5.65 5.11
C ARG A 36 -11.05 -5.46 3.62
N ALA A 37 -11.09 -6.58 2.91
CA ALA A 37 -11.52 -6.66 1.52
C ALA A 37 -12.76 -5.80 1.22
N HIS A 38 -12.76 -5.15 0.05
CA HIS A 38 -13.83 -4.30 -0.48
C HIS A 38 -14.07 -2.97 0.26
N LYS A 39 -13.22 -2.62 1.22
CA LYS A 39 -13.22 -1.30 1.85
C LYS A 39 -11.94 -0.55 1.49
N GLY A 40 -12.11 0.61 0.87
CA GLY A 40 -11.00 1.52 0.59
C GLY A 40 -10.47 2.18 1.86
N TYR A 41 -9.20 2.56 1.83
CA TYR A 41 -8.50 3.25 2.92
C TYR A 41 -7.40 4.14 2.34
N SER A 42 -6.69 4.87 3.19
CA SER A 42 -5.68 5.82 2.73
C SER A 42 -4.55 6.00 3.71
N LEU A 43 -3.34 6.24 3.21
CA LEU A 43 -2.19 6.67 4.00
C LEU A 43 -1.97 8.17 3.83
N ASN A 44 -1.64 8.86 4.92
CA ASN A 44 -1.12 10.22 4.87
C ASN A 44 0.40 10.21 4.75
N ILE A 45 0.95 10.88 3.74
CA ILE A 45 2.38 11.04 3.51
C ILE A 45 2.79 12.47 3.92
N PRO A 46 3.58 12.64 4.99
CA PRO A 46 3.98 13.96 5.47
C PRO A 46 4.86 14.73 4.46
N ASP A 47 4.65 16.03 4.27
CA ASP A 47 5.41 16.88 3.31
C ASP A 47 6.93 16.94 3.58
N ARG A 48 7.33 16.64 4.82
CA ARG A 48 8.75 16.55 5.21
C ARG A 48 9.45 15.36 4.55
N VAL A 49 8.71 14.32 4.17
CA VAL A 49 9.24 13.17 3.42
C VAL A 49 9.25 13.53 1.94
N LYS A 50 10.44 13.53 1.32
CA LYS A 50 10.61 13.90 -0.09
C LYS A 50 10.45 12.72 -1.04
N GLN A 51 10.87 11.53 -0.59
CA GLN A 51 10.73 10.29 -1.31
C GLN A 51 10.35 9.18 -0.36
N TYR A 52 9.56 8.22 -0.85
CA TYR A 52 9.11 7.09 -0.06
C TYR A 52 8.90 5.84 -0.92
N TRP A 53 8.93 4.69 -0.27
CA TRP A 53 8.53 3.41 -0.84
C TRP A 53 7.18 3.01 -0.27
N LEU A 54 6.38 2.31 -1.08
CA LEU A 54 5.14 1.69 -0.63
C LEU A 54 5.33 0.17 -0.63
N GLY A 55 5.10 -0.44 0.53
CA GLY A 55 4.99 -1.88 0.70
C GLY A 55 3.53 -2.27 0.77
N PHE A 56 3.10 -3.17 -0.10
CA PHE A 56 1.76 -3.69 -0.20
C PHE A 56 1.77 -5.14 0.29
N GLY A 57 0.83 -5.51 1.16
CA GLY A 57 0.74 -6.85 1.71
C GLY A 57 -0.72 -7.30 1.86
N VAL A 58 -0.92 -8.61 1.85
CA VAL A 58 -2.21 -9.25 2.11
C VAL A 58 -2.01 -10.26 3.24
N GLU A 59 -2.78 -10.12 4.32
CA GLU A 59 -2.64 -10.97 5.50
C GLU A 59 -2.98 -12.43 5.17
N GLY A 60 -2.08 -13.35 5.54
CA GLY A 60 -2.23 -14.78 5.24
C GLY A 60 -1.92 -15.18 3.79
N SER A 61 -1.47 -14.23 2.96
CA SER A 61 -1.01 -14.51 1.60
C SER A 61 0.22 -15.42 1.58
N PHE A 62 0.31 -16.27 0.55
CA PHE A 62 1.52 -17.06 0.28
C PHE A 62 2.57 -16.30 -0.53
N GLU A 63 2.20 -15.16 -1.11
CA GLU A 63 3.13 -14.26 -1.77
C GLU A 63 3.81 -13.32 -0.77
N HIS A 64 5.03 -12.90 -1.13
CA HIS A 64 5.74 -11.82 -0.45
C HIS A 64 5.08 -10.46 -0.69
N ASP A 65 5.30 -9.53 0.23
CA ASP A 65 4.91 -8.13 0.07
C ASP A 65 5.50 -7.55 -1.22
N LYS A 66 4.66 -6.80 -1.95
CA LYS A 66 5.05 -6.14 -3.19
C LYS A 66 5.49 -4.72 -2.87
N TRP A 67 6.63 -4.31 -3.41
CA TRP A 67 7.22 -3.00 -3.14
C TRP A 67 7.23 -2.14 -4.40
N ARG A 68 6.76 -0.90 -4.30
CA ARG A 68 6.83 0.09 -5.39
C ARG A 68 7.47 1.39 -4.93
N GLY A 69 8.17 2.05 -5.85
CA GLY A 69 8.88 3.29 -5.60
C GLY A 69 10.34 3.26 -6.10
N PRO A 70 11.18 4.19 -5.61
CA PRO A 70 10.78 5.28 -4.72
C PRO A 70 9.86 6.26 -5.47
N PHE A 71 8.85 6.77 -4.78
CA PHE A 71 7.96 7.81 -5.29
C PHE A 71 8.43 9.17 -4.80
N THR A 72 8.36 10.18 -5.66
CA THR A 72 8.43 11.58 -5.24
C THR A 72 7.13 11.94 -4.53
N ASN A 73 7.24 12.68 -3.43
CA ASN A 73 6.09 13.21 -2.68
C ASN A 73 5.66 14.57 -3.27
N ASP A 74 5.08 14.53 -4.46
CA ASP A 74 4.68 15.69 -5.27
C ASP A 74 3.16 15.74 -5.55
N GLY A 75 2.41 14.78 -5.03
CA GLY A 75 0.97 14.68 -5.26
C GLY A 75 0.36 13.44 -4.61
N ASP A 76 -0.96 13.44 -4.60
CA ASP A 76 -1.75 12.28 -4.19
C ASP A 76 -1.54 11.13 -5.19
N ARG A 77 -1.57 9.90 -4.69
CA ARG A 77 -1.46 8.68 -5.50
C ARG A 77 -2.62 7.75 -5.20
N CYS A 78 -2.90 6.84 -6.13
CA CYS A 78 -4.00 5.89 -6.00
C CYS A 78 -3.58 4.52 -6.51
N PHE A 79 -3.94 3.47 -5.78
CA PHE A 79 -3.67 2.09 -6.16
C PHE A 79 -4.89 1.19 -5.96
N HIS A 80 -4.97 0.12 -6.74
CA HIS A 80 -5.94 -0.97 -6.59
C HIS A 80 -5.24 -2.26 -6.18
N PHE A 81 -5.71 -2.93 -5.13
CA PHE A 81 -5.41 -4.34 -4.88
C PHE A 81 -6.43 -5.22 -5.60
N HIS A 82 -5.99 -6.25 -6.30
CA HIS A 82 -6.86 -7.23 -6.94
C HIS A 82 -6.35 -8.65 -6.69
N GLY A 83 -7.25 -9.61 -6.52
CA GLY A 83 -6.90 -11.04 -6.49
C GLY A 83 -7.32 -11.76 -5.22
N VAL A 84 -6.64 -12.87 -4.93
CA VAL A 84 -6.89 -13.79 -3.81
C VAL A 84 -5.61 -13.98 -2.99
N LEU A 85 -5.68 -14.68 -1.86
CA LEU A 85 -4.53 -14.90 -0.97
C LEU A 85 -3.35 -15.61 -1.65
N GLU A 86 -3.65 -16.49 -2.61
CA GLU A 86 -2.66 -17.27 -3.36
C GLU A 86 -2.04 -16.49 -4.53
N ASN A 87 -2.74 -15.48 -5.04
CA ASN A 87 -2.32 -14.69 -6.19
C ASN A 87 -3.04 -13.32 -6.21
N TRP A 88 -2.29 -12.25 -6.00
CA TRP A 88 -2.80 -10.88 -6.01
C TRP A 88 -1.84 -9.91 -6.68
N GLU A 89 -2.37 -8.81 -7.19
CA GLU A 89 -1.62 -7.79 -7.90
C GLU A 89 -2.00 -6.38 -7.43
N VAL A 90 -1.07 -5.45 -7.63
CA VAL A 90 -1.24 -4.03 -7.33
C VAL A 90 -1.15 -3.24 -8.61
N PHE A 91 -2.17 -2.44 -8.90
CA PHE A 91 -2.23 -1.58 -10.07
C PHE A 91 -2.31 -0.12 -9.65
N ASP A 92 -1.75 0.78 -10.44
CA ASP A 92 -2.09 2.20 -10.37
C ASP A 92 -3.57 2.39 -10.74
N CYS A 93 -4.20 3.42 -10.15
CA CYS A 93 -5.38 4.03 -10.75
C CYS A 93 -4.93 4.89 -11.96
#